data_AF-A0A075I377-F1
#
_entry.id   AF-A0A075I377-F1
#
_cell.length_a   1.000
_cell.length_b   1.000
_cell.length_c   1.000
_cell.angle_alpha   90.00
_cell.angle_beta   90.00
_cell.angle_gamma   90.00
#
_symmetry.space_group_name_H-M   'P 1'
#
loop_
_entity.id
_entity.type
_entity.pdbx_description
1 polymer ?
#
loop_
_entity_poly.entity_id
_entity_poly.type
_entity_poly.pdbx_seq_one_letter_code
_entity_poly.pdbx_strand_id
1 'polypeptide(L)'
;MVFGNMGNDSATGVVFTRNGQNGIKEIEGEYLLNAQGEDVVAGVRTGKEILMLRKDMSKSYNELSNACKKLERHFREPQDIEFTIEQGKFYLLQTRTAKMSAAALIKTSVDMVKEN
;
A
#
# COMPACT_ATOMS: atom_id res chain seq x y z
N MET A 1 -20.05 -1.00 -2.90
CA MET A 1 -18.94 -0.49 -3.72
C MET A 1 -18.33 0.71 -3.01
N VAL A 2 -17.03 0.94 -3.17
CA VAL A 2 -16.32 2.13 -2.68
C VAL A 2 -15.69 2.81 -3.89
N PHE A 3 -15.69 4.15 -3.92
CA PHE A 3 -15.37 4.92 -5.12
C PHE A 3 -14.16 5.84 -4.93
N GLY A 4 -13.04 5.49 -5.58
CA GLY A 4 -11.82 6.30 -5.63
C GLY A 4 -11.88 7.48 -6.61
N ASN A 5 -12.99 7.64 -7.33
CA ASN A 5 -13.17 8.62 -8.43
C ASN A 5 -14.30 9.63 -8.17
N MET A 6 -14.51 10.03 -6.92
CA MET A 6 -15.54 11.01 -6.52
C MET A 6 -15.01 12.44 -6.31
N GLY A 7 -13.81 12.75 -6.82
CA GLY A 7 -13.17 14.04 -6.64
C GLY A 7 -11.71 13.94 -6.20
N ASN A 8 -11.12 15.10 -5.93
CA ASN A 8 -9.70 15.21 -5.54
C ASN A 8 -9.42 14.73 -4.11
N ASP A 9 -10.47 14.51 -3.32
CA ASP A 9 -10.42 13.91 -1.99
C ASP A 9 -10.67 12.38 -2.02
N SER A 10 -10.73 11.79 -3.21
CA SER A 10 -10.78 10.34 -3.43
C SER A 10 -9.54 9.83 -4.17
N ALA A 11 -9.17 8.56 -3.91
CA ALA A 11 -8.03 7.91 -4.52
C ALA A 11 -8.14 6.38 -4.47
N THR A 12 -7.33 5.69 -5.26
CA THR A 12 -7.11 4.24 -5.13
C THR A 12 -5.61 3.93 -5.24
N GLY A 13 -5.15 2.83 -4.65
CA GLY A 13 -3.74 2.48 -4.74
C GLY A 13 -3.42 1.07 -4.28
N VAL A 14 -2.17 0.69 -4.54
CA VAL A 14 -1.60 -0.62 -4.20
C VAL A 14 -0.25 -0.38 -3.52
N VAL A 15 -0.02 -1.05 -2.39
CA VAL A 15 1.21 -0.92 -1.62
C VAL A 15 1.71 -2.24 -1.08
N PHE A 16 3.03 -2.32 -0.93
CA PHE A 16 3.72 -3.36 -0.21
C PHE A 16 4.22 -2.82 1.12
N THR A 17 4.14 -3.61 2.18
CA THR A 17 4.61 -3.18 3.52
C THR A 17 6.14 -3.16 3.66
N ARG A 18 6.82 -3.87 2.75
CA ARG A 18 8.28 -3.88 2.57
C ARG A 18 8.60 -3.87 1.08
N ASN A 19 9.80 -3.39 0.72
CA ASN A 19 10.23 -3.35 -0.67
C ASN A 19 10.38 -4.77 -1.24
N GLY A 20 9.67 -5.07 -2.34
CA GLY A 20 9.61 -6.41 -2.93
C GLY A 20 10.92 -6.87 -3.58
N GLN A 21 11.82 -5.94 -3.92
CA GLN A 21 13.07 -6.21 -4.63
C GLN A 21 14.24 -6.43 -3.68
N ASN A 22 14.36 -5.64 -2.62
CA ASN A 22 15.52 -5.65 -1.71
C ASN A 22 15.17 -6.02 -0.24
N GLY A 23 13.89 -6.09 0.12
CA GLY A 23 13.43 -6.49 1.46
C GLY A 23 13.57 -5.40 2.54
N ILE A 24 13.91 -4.17 2.16
CA ILE A 24 13.94 -3.03 3.09
C ILE A 24 12.54 -2.78 3.65
N LYS A 25 12.47 -2.52 4.96
CA LYS A 25 11.22 -2.23 5.67
C LYS A 25 10.75 -0.80 5.43
N GLU A 26 10.16 -0.59 4.26
CA GLU A 26 9.53 0.66 3.85
C GLU A 26 8.24 0.38 3.08
N ILE A 27 7.26 1.29 3.19
CA ILE A 27 6.04 1.18 2.39
C ILE A 27 6.40 1.58 0.96
N GLU A 28 6.28 0.63 0.04
CA GLU A 28 6.51 0.81 -1.39
C GLU A 28 5.18 0.72 -2.12
N GLY A 29 5.01 1.49 -3.20
CA GLY A 29 3.82 1.38 -4.04
C GLY A 29 3.36 2.72 -4.58
N GLU A 30 2.17 2.71 -5.17
CA GLU A 30 1.63 3.85 -5.89
C GLU A 30 0.13 4.02 -5.67
N TYR A 31 -0.36 5.21 -5.99
CA TYR A 31 -1.77 5.54 -5.96
C TYR A 31 -2.13 6.52 -7.06
N LEU A 32 -3.43 6.58 -7.38
CA LEU A 32 -4.02 7.53 -8.31
C LEU A 32 -5.13 8.31 -7.60
N LEU A 33 -5.07 9.64 -7.72
CA LEU A 33 -6.16 10.52 -7.32
C LEU A 33 -7.30 10.46 -8.33
N ASN A 34 -8.53 10.54 -7.82
CA ASN A 34 -9.76 10.57 -8.62
C ASN A 34 -9.75 9.47 -9.71
N ALA A 35 -9.62 8.22 -9.28
CA ALA A 35 -9.40 7.05 -10.13
C ALA A 35 -10.02 5.78 -9.54
N GLN A 36 -10.12 4.71 -10.33
CA GLN A 36 -10.58 3.40 -9.90
C GLN A 36 -9.47 2.36 -10.05
N GLY A 37 -9.62 1.20 -9.37
CA GLY A 37 -8.58 0.17 -9.34
C GLY A 37 -8.15 -0.29 -10.73
N GLU A 38 -9.07 -0.30 -11.70
CA GLU A 38 -8.79 -0.59 -13.10
C GLU A 38 -7.74 0.37 -13.70
N ASP A 39 -7.80 1.67 -13.37
CA ASP A 39 -6.85 2.67 -13.88
C ASP A 39 -5.41 2.42 -13.40
N VAL A 40 -5.28 1.83 -12.21
CA VAL A 40 -3.97 1.45 -11.63
C VAL A 40 -3.39 0.25 -12.40
N VAL A 41 -4.21 -0.77 -12.68
CA VAL A 41 -3.76 -1.99 -13.36
C VAL A 41 -3.52 -1.75 -14.86
N ALA A 42 -4.34 -0.92 -15.49
CA ALA A 42 -4.25 -0.65 -16.93
C ALA A 42 -3.01 0.18 -17.31
N GLY A 43 -2.37 0.86 -16.35
CA GLY A 43 -1.17 1.66 -16.59
C GLY A 43 -1.38 2.87 -17.50
N VAL A 44 -2.62 3.26 -17.76
CA VAL A 44 -2.98 4.40 -18.61
C VAL A 44 -2.59 5.73 -17.95
N ARG A 45 -2.56 5.75 -16.62
CA ARG A 45 -2.15 6.90 -15.82
C ARG A 45 -0.89 6.53 -15.02
N THR A 46 0.09 7.42 -15.00
CA THR A 46 1.26 7.27 -14.14
C THR A 46 0.85 7.44 -12.67
N GLY A 47 1.05 6.41 -11.86
CA GLY A 47 0.84 6.44 -10.42
C GLY A 47 1.77 7.45 -9.73
N LYS A 48 1.27 8.06 -8.65
CA LYS A 48 2.11 8.82 -7.71
C LYS A 48 2.72 7.85 -6.71
N GLU A 49 4.00 8.05 -6.37
CA GLU A 49 4.64 7.33 -5.26
C GLU A 49 3.82 7.48 -3.98
N ILE A 50 3.63 6.37 -3.26
CA ILE A 50 2.80 6.34 -2.05
C ILE A 50 3.22 7.36 -0.98
N LEU A 51 4.52 7.69 -0.90
CA LEU A 51 5.02 8.69 0.05
C LEU A 51 4.42 10.09 -0.18
N MET A 52 4.02 10.41 -1.41
CA MET A 52 3.35 11.68 -1.72
C MET A 52 1.95 11.75 -1.10
N LEU A 53 1.31 10.62 -0.80
CA LEU A 53 0.00 10.60 -0.13
C LEU A 53 0.05 11.25 1.25
N ARG A 54 1.22 11.28 1.91
CA ARG A 54 1.41 12.01 3.17
C ARG A 54 1.16 13.52 3.01
N LYS A 55 1.45 14.08 1.83
CA LYS A 55 1.18 15.49 1.51
C LYS A 55 -0.24 15.69 1.04
N ASP A 56 -0.71 14.84 0.13
CA ASP A 56 -2.02 14.99 -0.52
C ASP A 56 -3.17 14.67 0.45
N MET A 57 -3.02 13.64 1.29
CA MET A 57 -4.06 13.10 2.18
C MET A 57 -3.45 12.53 3.47
N SER A 58 -2.87 13.41 4.30
CA SER A 58 -2.11 13.03 5.51
C SER A 58 -2.86 12.09 6.47
N LYS A 59 -4.17 12.31 6.67
CA LYS A 59 -5.03 11.45 7.50
C LYS A 59 -5.07 10.02 6.95
N SER A 60 -5.40 9.87 5.67
CA SER A 60 -5.51 8.57 5.01
C SER A 60 -4.15 7.86 4.94
N TYR A 61 -3.05 8.59 4.75
CA TYR A 61 -1.70 8.01 4.83
C TYR A 61 -1.41 7.42 6.22
N ASN A 62 -1.82 8.09 7.30
CA ASN A 62 -1.65 7.57 8.65
C ASN A 62 -2.51 6.32 8.89
N GLU A 63 -3.75 6.29 8.37
CA GLU A 63 -4.62 5.12 8.42
C GLU A 63 -4.00 3.93 7.66
N LEU A 64 -3.47 4.18 6.45
CA LEU A 64 -2.75 3.18 5.66
C LEU A 64 -1.50 2.66 6.40
N SER A 65 -0.65 3.55 6.92
CA SER A 65 0.56 3.16 7.65
C SER A 65 0.23 2.30 8.88
N ASN A 66 -0.86 2.63 9.58
CA ASN A 66 -1.35 1.82 10.69
C ASN A 66 -1.90 0.46 10.22
N ALA A 67 -2.61 0.42 9.09
CA ALA A 67 -3.09 -0.82 8.48
C ALA A 67 -1.92 -1.73 8.08
N CYS A 68 -0.91 -1.21 7.37
CA CYS A 68 0.31 -1.94 7.00
C CYS A 68 0.96 -2.62 8.22
N LYS A 69 1.20 -1.85 9.30
CA LYS A 69 1.79 -2.40 10.54
C LYS A 69 0.92 -3.46 11.20
N LYS A 70 -0.40 -3.26 11.24
CA LYS A 70 -1.34 -4.21 11.85
C LYS A 70 -1.38 -5.52 11.06
N LEU A 71 -1.47 -5.43 9.73
CA LEU A 71 -1.58 -6.58 8.84
C LEU A 71 -0.28 -7.37 8.81
N GLU A 72 0.88 -6.72 8.69
CA GLU A 72 2.18 -7.40 8.71
C GLU A 72 2.41 -8.13 10.05
N ARG A 73 2.04 -7.53 11.18
CA ARG A 73 2.11 -8.18 12.49
C ARG A 73 1.11 -9.34 12.63
N HIS A 74 -0.09 -9.21 12.06
CA HIS A 74 -1.12 -10.23 12.14
C HIS A 74 -0.76 -11.47 11.32
N PHE A 75 -0.35 -11.27 10.07
CA PHE A 75 0.00 -12.35 9.14
C PHE A 75 1.42 -12.85 9.31
N ARG A 76 2.29 -12.10 10.01
CA ARG A 76 3.72 -12.39 10.18
C ARG A 76 4.48 -12.52 8.87
N GLU A 77 4.00 -11.83 7.84
CA GLU A 77 4.56 -11.78 6.50
C GLU A 77 4.38 -10.37 5.93
N PRO A 78 5.26 -9.88 5.05
CA PRO A 78 5.00 -8.64 4.32
C PRO A 78 3.73 -8.74 3.50
N GLN A 79 2.99 -7.66 3.41
CA GLN A 79 1.68 -7.65 2.75
C GLN A 79 1.69 -6.79 1.49
N ASP A 80 1.01 -7.29 0.46
CA ASP A 80 0.53 -6.57 -0.71
C ASP A 80 -0.92 -6.16 -0.42
N ILE A 81 -1.20 -4.85 -0.46
CA ILE A 81 -2.42 -4.23 0.04
C ILE A 81 -3.03 -3.36 -1.05
N GLU A 82 -4.31 -3.58 -1.32
CA GLU A 82 -5.13 -2.72 -2.17
C GLU A 82 -6.07 -1.89 -1.29
N PHE A 83 -6.16 -0.59 -1.58
CA PHE A 83 -6.98 0.34 -0.80
C PHE A 83 -7.69 1.36 -1.70
N THR A 84 -8.77 1.92 -1.16
CA THR A 84 -9.47 3.05 -1.77
C THR A 84 -9.78 4.09 -0.71
N ILE A 85 -9.68 5.36 -1.09
CA ILE A 85 -10.11 6.51 -0.32
C ILE A 85 -11.32 7.09 -1.05
N GLU A 86 -12.46 7.16 -0.38
CA GLU A 86 -13.68 7.79 -0.90
C GLU A 86 -13.97 9.01 -0.03
N GLN A 87 -13.85 10.20 -0.59
CA GLN A 87 -14.14 11.47 0.07
C GLN A 87 -13.48 11.58 1.46
N GLY A 88 -12.17 11.31 1.50
CA GLY A 88 -11.35 11.36 2.71
C GLY A 88 -11.53 10.20 3.69
N LYS A 89 -12.34 9.18 3.36
CA LYS A 89 -12.50 7.97 4.18
C LYS A 89 -11.70 6.80 3.58
N PHE A 90 -10.80 6.23 4.39
CA PHE A 90 -9.96 5.09 4.00
C PHE A 90 -10.72 3.75 4.09
N TYR A 91 -10.54 2.92 3.06
CA TYR A 91 -11.05 1.57 2.99
C TYR A 91 -9.94 0.61 2.53
N LEU A 92 -9.78 -0.49 3.27
CA LEU A 92 -8.96 -1.61 2.87
C LEU A 92 -9.80 -2.54 1.99
N LEU A 93 -9.33 -2.87 0.79
CA LEU A 93 -10.08 -3.71 -0.15
C LEU A 93 -9.55 -5.15 -0.15
N GLN A 94 -8.23 -5.29 -0.22
CA GLN A 94 -7.56 -6.58 -0.29
C GLN A 94 -6.25 -6.54 0.47
N THR A 95 -5.86 -7.68 1.02
CA THR A 95 -4.49 -7.91 1.47
C THR A 95 -4.11 -9.36 1.20
N ARG A 96 -2.85 -9.58 0.85
CA ARG A 96 -2.26 -10.92 0.68
C ARG A 96 -0.76 -10.86 0.96
N THR A 97 -0.12 -12.01 1.14
CA THR A 97 1.34 -12.09 1.24
C THR A 97 2.00 -11.47 0.00
N ALA A 98 2.92 -10.55 0.22
CA ALA A 98 3.66 -9.90 -0.84
C ALA A 98 4.54 -10.89 -1.60
N LYS A 99 4.54 -10.80 -2.93
CA LYS A 99 5.55 -11.47 -3.75
C LYS A 99 6.85 -10.68 -3.66
N MET A 100 7.96 -11.39 -3.50
CA MET A 100 9.28 -10.78 -3.32
C MET A 100 10.34 -11.52 -4.14
N SER A 101 11.44 -10.83 -4.43
CA SER A 101 12.66 -11.48 -4.92
C SER A 101 13.24 -12.43 -3.84
N ALA A 102 14.06 -13.40 -4.26
CA ALA A 102 14.70 -14.30 -3.30
C ALA A 102 15.59 -13.55 -2.29
N ALA A 103 16.30 -12.51 -2.74
CA ALA A 103 17.14 -11.68 -1.87
C ALA A 103 16.30 -10.91 -0.84
N ALA A 104 15.17 -10.33 -1.28
CA ALA A 104 14.24 -9.63 -0.41
C ALA A 104 13.58 -10.55 0.62
N LEU A 105 13.24 -11.78 0.22
CA LEU A 105 12.69 -12.78 1.12
C LEU A 105 13.68 -13.14 2.24
N ILE A 106 14.94 -13.43 1.90
CA ILE A 106 15.97 -13.74 2.90
C ILE A 106 16.17 -12.57 3.87
N LYS A 107 16.30 -11.35 3.35
CA LYS A 107 16.45 -10.13 4.17
C LYS A 107 15.26 -9.95 5.12
N THR A 108 14.05 -10.06 4.58
CA THR A 108 12.81 -9.94 5.33
C THR A 108 12.72 -10.97 6.44
N SER A 109 12.96 -12.26 6.15
CA SER A 109 12.87 -13.31 7.15
C SER A 109 13.84 -13.08 8.31
N VAL A 110 15.07 -12.64 8.01
CA VAL A 110 16.06 -12.30 9.04
C VAL A 110 15.61 -11.10 9.88
N ASP A 111 15.08 -10.05 9.25
CA ASP A 111 14.60 -8.86 9.96
C ASP A 111 13.39 -9.16 10.83
N MET A 112 12.41 -9.89 10.33
CA MET A 112 11.18 -10.23 11.06
C MET A 112 11.46 -11.12 12.27
N VAL A 113 12.50 -11.95 12.24
CA VAL A 113 12.96 -12.68 13.44
C VAL A 113 13.55 -11.74 14.50
N LYS A 114 14.28 -10.68 14.09
CA LYS A 114 14.88 -9.71 15.02
C LYS A 114 13.89 -8.70 15.61
N GLU A 115 12.76 -8.49 14.94
CA GLU A 115 11.71 -7.55 15.33
C GLU A 115 10.64 -8.16 16.24
N ASN A 116 10.64 -9.48 16.38
CA ASN A 116 9.80 -10.26 17.31
C ASN A 116 10.49 -10.47 18.65
#